data_AF-A0A6B3N6V7-F1
#
_entry.id   AF-A0A6B3N6V7-F1
#
_cell.length_a   1.000
_cell.length_b   1.000
_cell.length_c   1.000
_cell.angle_alpha   90.00
_cell.angle_beta   90.00
_cell.angle_gamma   90.00
#
_symmetry.space_group_name_H-M   'P 1'
#
loop_
_entity.id
_entity.type
_entity.pdbx_description
1 polymer ?
#
loop_
_entity_poly.entity_id
_entity_poly.type
_entity_poly.pdbx_seq_one_letter_code
_entity_poly.pdbx_strand_id
1 'polypeptide(L)' 'IITLNRYDFIRLHHLNSEHCGIIVCTNDTDRQRMANRISEAIASHEPLQSKLIRVVRPNK' A
#
# COMPACT_ATOMS: atom_id res chain seq x y z
N ILE A 1 -0.74 7.16 3.26
CA ILE A 1 -0.47 6.33 4.47
C ILE A 1 0.13 5.01 4.04
N ILE A 2 1.18 4.51 4.70
CA ILE A 2 1.76 3.17 4.50
C ILE A 2 1.52 2.36 5.77
N THR A 3 1.00 1.13 5.67
CA THR A 3 0.60 0.34 6.85
C THR A 3 0.71 -1.17 6.62
N LEU A 4 1.02 -1.91 7.69
CA LEU A 4 0.91 -3.38 7.72
C LEU A 4 -0.50 -3.86 8.13
N ASN A 5 -1.33 -2.97 8.66
CA ASN A 5 -2.70 -3.26 9.04
C ASN A 5 -3.61 -3.24 7.81
N ARG A 6 -3.58 -4.33 7.04
CA ARG A 6 -4.31 -4.42 5.77
C ARG A 6 -5.83 -4.37 5.95
N TYR A 7 -6.38 -5.05 6.95
CA TYR A 7 -7.83 -5.27 7.04
C TYR A 7 -8.58 -3.99 7.41
N ASP A 8 -8.09 -3.27 8.42
CA ASP A 8 -8.77 -2.06 8.89
C ASP A 8 -8.67 -0.94 7.86
N PHE A 9 -7.53 -0.80 7.18
CA PHE A 9 -7.34 0.24 6.17
C PHE A 9 -8.04 -0.05 4.84
N ILE A 10 -8.20 -1.32 4.46
CA ILE A 10 -9.09 -1.70 3.36
C ILE A 10 -10.53 -1.33 3.72
N ARG A 11 -10.99 -1.68 4.92
CA ARG A 11 -12.33 -1.32 5.39
C ARG A 11 -12.53 0.19 5.42
N LEU A 12 -11.54 0.94 5.93
CA LEU A 12 -11.57 2.41 5.98
C LEU A 12 -11.70 3.01 4.57
N HIS A 13 -10.94 2.52 3.60
CA HIS A 13 -11.03 2.96 2.19
C HIS A 13 -12.43 2.75 1.60
N HIS A 14 -13.07 1.62 1.90
CA HIS A 14 -14.43 1.35 1.44
C HIS A 14 -15.49 2.22 2.12
N LEU A 15 -15.26 2.62 3.38
CA LEU A 15 -16.15 3.51 4.12
C LEU A 15 -15.99 4.97 3.71
N ASN A 16 -14.76 5.37 3.39
CA ASN A 16 -14.43 6.71 2.94
C ASN A 16 -13.28 6.68 1.93
N SER A 17 -13.60 6.99 0.68
CA SER A 17 -12.62 7.12 -0.39
C SER A 17 -11.89 8.46 -0.41
N GLU A 18 -12.29 9.46 0.38
CA GLU A 18 -11.61 10.75 0.49
C GLU A 18 -10.35 10.66 1.36
N HIS A 19 -9.23 10.32 0.73
CA HIS A 19 -7.92 10.29 1.38
C HIS A 19 -6.78 10.51 0.38
N CYS A 20 -5.60 10.90 0.85
CA CYS A 20 -4.43 11.13 -0.01
C CYS A 20 -3.80 9.85 -0.60
N GLY A 21 -4.27 8.67 -0.18
CA GLY A 21 -3.81 7.37 -0.68
C GLY A 21 -3.38 6.44 0.46
N ILE A 22 -3.70 5.16 0.32
CA ILE A 22 -3.41 4.13 1.32
C ILE A 22 -2.60 3.02 0.64
N ILE A 23 -1.45 2.70 1.22
CA ILE A 23 -0.58 1.62 0.77
C ILE A 23 -0.58 0.56 1.87
N VAL A 24 -1.20 -0.59 1.57
CA VAL A 24 -1.20 -1.74 2.48
C VAL A 24 -0.10 -2.71 2.08
N CYS A 25 0.72 -3.05 3.06
CA CYS A 25 1.94 -3.83 2.90
C CYS A 25 1.81 -5.15 3.65
N THR A 26 2.32 -6.24 3.07
CA THR A 26 2.56 -7.47 3.85
C THR A 26 3.90 -7.38 4.57
N ASN A 27 4.03 -8.03 5.72
CA ASN A 27 5.31 -8.12 6.42
C ASN A 27 6.32 -8.91 5.56
N ASP A 28 7.39 -8.26 5.14
CA ASP A 28 8.52 -8.86 4.41
C ASP A 28 9.76 -8.76 5.30
N THR A 29 10.47 -9.88 5.44
CA THR A 29 11.74 -9.92 6.18
C THR A 29 12.82 -9.10 5.47
N ASP A 30 12.74 -8.99 4.15
CA ASP A 30 13.58 -8.12 3.35
C ASP A 30 12.94 -6.72 3.24
N ARG A 31 13.33 -5.84 4.17
CA ARG A 31 12.84 -4.46 4.22
C ARG A 31 13.26 -3.64 3.01
N GLN A 32 14.46 -3.88 2.46
CA GLN A 32 15.00 -3.11 1.35
C GLN A 32 14.20 -3.39 0.08
N ARG A 33 13.97 -4.67 -0.22
CA ARG A 33 13.12 -5.07 -1.35
C ARG A 33 11.71 -4.51 -1.21
N MET A 34 11.16 -4.53 0.00
CA MET A 34 9.83 -3.99 0.24
C MET A 34 9.76 -2.48 0.00
N ALA A 35 10.76 -1.73 0.46
CA ALA A 35 10.85 -0.28 0.23
C ALA A 35 10.92 0.04 -1.26
N ASN A 36 11.73 -0.69 -2.03
CA ASN A 36 11.84 -0.51 -3.48
C ASN A 36 10.48 -0.74 -4.18
N ARG A 37 9.78 -1.82 -3.82
CA ARG A 37 8.45 -2.13 -4.39
C ARG A 37 7.40 -1.08 -4.04
N ILE A 38 7.45 -0.53 -2.83
CA ILE A 38 6.56 0.58 -2.45
C ILE A 38 6.86 1.81 -3.31
N SER A 39 8.13 2.14 -3.51
CA SER A 39 8.55 3.27 -4.35
C SER A 39 8.08 3.10 -5.80
N GLU A 40 8.26 1.93 -6.40
CA GLU A 40 7.76 1.60 -7.74
C GLU A 40 6.22 1.68 -7.83
N ALA A 41 5.52 1.19 -6.80
CA ALA A 41 4.07 1.24 -6.74
C ALA A 41 3.54 2.68 -6.64
N ILE A 42 4.22 3.55 -5.89
CA ILE A 42 3.91 4.98 -5.82
C ILE A 42 4.08 5.63 -7.19
N ALA A 43 5.25 5.47 -7.81
CA ALA A 43 5.58 6.08 -9.09
C ALA A 43 4.63 5.66 -10.23
N SER A 44 4.15 4.41 -10.19
CA SER A 44 3.24 3.87 -11.22
C SER A 44 1.78 4.27 -11.05
N HIS A 45 1.36 4.72 -9.87
CA HIS A 45 -0.04 4.97 -9.55
C HIS A 45 -0.37 6.43 -9.24
N GLU A 46 0.54 7.37 -9.49
CA GLU A 46 0.22 8.79 -9.36
C GLU A 46 -0.93 9.21 -10.30
N PRO A 47 -1.86 10.08 -9.84
CA PRO A 47 -2.01 10.60 -8.48
C PRO A 47 -2.58 9.55 -7.51
N LEU A 48 -2.14 9.58 -6.25
CA LEU A 48 -2.53 8.59 -5.21
C LEU A 48 -3.86 8.89 -4.51
N GLN A 49 -4.47 10.05 -4.80
CA GLN A 49 -5.73 10.47 -4.21
C GLN A 49 -6.78 9.38 -4.38
N SER A 50 -7.46 9.03 -3.28
CA SER A 50 -8.53 8.04 -3.24
C SER A 50 -8.13 6.62 -3.71
N LYS A 51 -6.83 6.31 -3.79
CA LYS A 51 -6.35 4.97 -4.18
C LYS A 51 -5.92 4.13 -2.99
N LEU A 52 -6.27 2.85 -3.04
CA LEU A 52 -5.74 1.80 -2.19
C LEU A 52 -4.79 0.92 -3.02
N ILE A 53 -3.50 0.96 -2.68
CA ILE A 53 -2.45 0.19 -3.36
C ILE A 53 -2.02 -0.95 -2.45
N ARG A 54 -1.97 -2.16 -3.00
CA ARG A 54 -1.58 -3.37 -2.28
C ARG A 54 -0.18 -3.78 -2.71
N VAL A 55 0.78 -3.67 -1.79
CA VAL A 55 2.15 -4.18 -2.00
C VAL A 55 2.29 -5.47 -1.20
N VAL A 56 2.36 -6.59 -1.92
CA VAL A 56 2.51 -7.93 -1.32
C VAL A 56 3.93 -8.44 -1.51
N ARG A 57 4.39 -9.27 -0.56
CA ARG A 57 5.66 -9.97 -0.67
C ARG A 57 5.58 -10.87 -1.91
N PRO A 58 6.61 -10.92 -2.75
CA PRO A 58 6.65 -11.89 -3.84
C PRO A 58 6.66 -13.30 -3.24
N ASN A 59 5.84 -14.19 -3.78
CA ASN A 59 6.05 -15.62 -3.55
C ASN A 59 7.32 -16.04 -4.29
N LYS A 60 8.14 -16.88 -3.66
CA LYS A 60 9.26 -17.53 -4.33
C LYS A 60 8.77 -18.36 -5.50
#